data_AF-A0AAP1W8K2-F1
#
_entry.id   AF-A0AAP1W8K2-F1
#
_cell.length_a   1.000
_cell.length_b   1.000
_cell.length_c   1.000
_cell.angle_alpha   90.00
_cell.angle_beta   90.00
_cell.angle_gamma   90.00
#
_symmetry.space_group_name_H-M   'P 1'
#
loop_
_entity.id
_entity.type
_entity.pdbx_description
1 polymer ?
#
loop_
_entity_poly.entity_id
_entity_poly.type
_entity_poly.pdbx_seq_one_letter_code
_entity_poly.pdbx_strand_id
1 'polypeptide(L)' 'DGPHTITVTATDAAGNVGNDTAVVTIDTVAPNAPVLDPINATDPVSGQAEPGSTVTVTYPDGSTASVVAGPDGTWTVP' A
#
# COMPACT_ATOMS: atom_id res chain seq x y z
N ASP A 1 12.11 5.93 -3.80
CA ASP A 1 11.47 4.65 -4.17
C ASP A 1 12.15 3.97 -5.31
N GLY A 2 12.08 2.64 -5.30
CA GLY A 2 12.69 1.77 -6.30
C GLY A 2 13.67 0.76 -5.71
N PRO A 3 14.34 0.00 -6.59
CA PRO A 3 15.30 -1.02 -6.18
C PRO A 3 16.62 -0.39 -5.71
N HIS A 4 17.14 -0.93 -4.62
CA HIS A 4 18.44 -0.60 -4.03
C HIS A 4 19.26 -1.88 -3.90
N THR A 5 20.48 -1.87 -4.43
CA THR A 5 21.42 -2.98 -4.32
C THR A 5 22.31 -2.80 -3.10
N ILE A 6 22.37 -3.83 -2.25
CA ILE A 6 23.28 -3.93 -1.10
C ILE A 6 24.34 -4.96 -1.45
N THR A 7 25.61 -4.57 -1.30
CA THR A 7 26.76 -5.46 -1.52
C THR A 7 27.50 -5.64 -0.19
N VAL A 8 27.82 -6.90 0.15
CA VAL A 8 28.67 -7.23 1.28
C VAL A 8 29.95 -7.90 0.80
N THR A 9 31.06 -7.57 1.45
CA THR A 9 32.38 -8.13 1.14
C THR A 9 33.02 -8.58 2.45
N ALA A 10 33.59 -9.80 2.45
CA ALA A 10 34.37 -10.33 3.55
C ALA A 10 35.75 -10.74 3.04
N THR A 11 36.78 -10.43 3.82
CA THR A 11 38.17 -10.81 3.54
C THR A 11 38.72 -11.60 4.73
N ASP A 12 39.26 -12.79 4.50
CA ASP A 12 39.89 -13.58 5.57
C ASP A 12 41.36 -13.15 5.83
N ALA A 13 41.98 -13.70 6.87
CA ALA A 13 43.36 -13.38 7.24
C ALA A 13 44.41 -13.82 6.19
N ALA A 14 44.06 -14.76 5.31
CA ALA A 14 44.91 -15.19 4.19
C ALA A 14 44.72 -14.31 2.94
N GLY A 15 43.75 -13.39 2.95
CA GLY A 15 43.45 -12.47 1.86
C GLY A 15 42.40 -12.98 0.86
N ASN A 16 41.70 -14.08 1.15
CA ASN A 16 40.60 -14.54 0.29
C ASN A 16 39.40 -13.60 0.44
N VAL A 17 38.80 -13.20 -0.69
CA VAL A 17 37.66 -12.28 -0.72
C VAL A 17 36.40 -13.03 -1.17
N GLY A 18 35.35 -12.96 -0.35
CA GLY A 18 33.98 -13.35 -0.72
C GLY A 18 33.09 -12.12 -0.84
N ASN A 19 32.13 -12.16 -1.77
CA ASN A 19 31.09 -11.13 -1.88
C ASN A 19 29.71 -11.76 -2.03
N ASP A 20 28.68 -11.01 -1.62
CA ASP A 20 27.27 -11.32 -1.84
C ASP A 20 26.50 -10.02 -2.11
N THR A 21 25.36 -10.14 -2.79
CA THR A 21 24.51 -9.01 -3.17
C THR A 21 23.04 -9.31 -2.95
N ALA A 22 22.31 -8.35 -2.39
CA ALA A 22 20.86 -8.40 -2.25
C ALA A 22 20.21 -7.14 -2.82
N VAL A 23 18.99 -7.27 -3.34
CA VAL A 23 18.18 -6.13 -3.79
C VAL A 23 17.00 -5.95 -2.84
N VAL A 24 16.83 -4.72 -2.34
CA VAL A 24 15.65 -4.31 -1.57
C VAL A 24 14.89 -3.25 -2.37
N THR A 25 13.56 -3.31 -2.37
CA THR A 25 12.74 -2.24 -2.97
C THR A 25 12.18 -1.39 -1.86
N ILE A 26 12.41 -0.07 -1.95
CA ILE A 26 11.84 0.90 -1.01
C ILE A 26 10.65 1.57 -1.68
N ASP A 27 9.53 1.61 -0.97
CA ASP A 27 8.33 2.36 -1.33
C ASP A 27 7.95 3.30 -0.17
N THR A 28 7.90 4.59 -0.45
CA THR A 28 7.64 5.70 0.47
C THR A 28 6.52 6.59 -0.03
N VAL A 29 5.97 6.31 -1.22
CA VAL A 29 4.81 7.01 -1.75
C VAL A 29 3.56 6.50 -1.03
N ALA A 30 2.88 7.42 -0.34
CA ALA A 30 1.58 7.12 0.24
C ALA A 30 0.51 6.97 -0.85
N PRO A 31 -0.51 6.12 -0.64
CA PRO A 31 -1.64 6.08 -1.54
C PRO A 31 -2.36 7.42 -1.57
N ASN A 32 -2.95 7.75 -2.72
CA ASN A 32 -3.82 8.92 -2.82
C ASN A 32 -5.02 8.75 -1.89
N ALA A 33 -5.48 9.87 -1.30
CA ALA A 33 -6.66 9.84 -0.45
C ALA A 33 -7.88 9.32 -1.24
N PRO A 34 -8.73 8.47 -0.63
CA PRO A 34 -9.96 8.04 -1.27
C PRO A 34 -10.91 9.24 -1.44
N VAL A 35 -11.74 9.18 -2.48
CA VAL A 35 -12.80 10.15 -2.75
C VAL A 35 -14.13 9.47 -2.53
N LEU A 36 -15.04 10.13 -1.82
CA LEU A 36 -16.41 9.66 -1.62
C LEU A 36 -17.32 10.16 -2.75
N ASP A 37 -18.20 9.27 -3.20
CA ASP A 37 -19.35 9.68 -3.99
C ASP A 37 -20.38 10.42 -3.10
N PRO A 38 -21.32 11.17 -3.68
CA PRO A 38 -22.36 11.84 -2.91
C PRO A 38 -23.17 10.87 -2.04
N ILE A 39 -23.11 11.07 -0.73
CA ILE A 39 -23.82 10.23 0.25
C ILE A 39 -25.30 10.62 0.28
N ASN A 40 -26.17 9.61 0.29
CA ASN A 40 -27.61 9.77 0.50
C ASN A 40 -28.14 8.72 1.48
N ALA A 41 -29.43 8.78 1.82
CA ALA A 41 -30.02 7.93 2.86
C ALA A 41 -30.40 6.52 2.40
N THR A 42 -30.24 6.20 1.12
CA THR A 42 -30.73 4.95 0.52
C THR A 42 -29.65 4.10 -0.13
N ASP A 43 -28.59 4.73 -0.63
CA ASP A 43 -27.50 4.05 -1.33
C ASP A 43 -26.34 3.71 -0.38
N PRO A 44 -25.61 2.61 -0.63
CA PRO A 44 -24.36 2.30 0.06
C PRO A 44 -23.32 3.41 -0.08
N VAL A 45 -22.38 3.49 0.85
CA VAL A 45 -21.25 4.43 0.74
C VAL A 45 -20.25 3.90 -0.30
N SER A 46 -20.00 4.68 -1.35
CA SER A 46 -19.09 4.33 -2.43
C SER A 46 -18.07 5.42 -2.72
N GLY A 47 -17.09 5.08 -3.55
CA GLY A 47 -16.09 6.04 -3.99
C GLY A 47 -14.99 5.47 -4.87
N GLN A 48 -13.91 6.24 -4.96
CA GLN A 48 -12.67 5.89 -5.65
C GLN A 48 -11.50 5.85 -4.66
N ALA A 49 -10.57 4.93 -4.87
CA ALA A 49 -9.29 4.87 -4.17
C ALA A 49 -8.23 4.26 -5.10
N GLU A 50 -6.97 4.22 -4.67
CA GLU A 50 -5.95 3.52 -5.44
C GLU A 50 -6.28 2.02 -5.54
N PRO A 51 -6.20 1.40 -6.73
CA PRO A 51 -6.49 -0.02 -6.90
C PRO A 51 -5.70 -0.91 -5.93
N GLY A 52 -6.38 -1.84 -5.26
CA GLY A 52 -5.76 -2.72 -4.28
C GLY A 52 -5.46 -2.08 -2.92
N SER A 53 -5.67 -0.76 -2.75
CA SER A 53 -5.59 -0.12 -1.44
C SER A 53 -6.77 -0.51 -0.55
N THR A 54 -6.56 -0.46 0.76
CA THR A 54 -7.63 -0.69 1.75
C THR A 54 -8.30 0.63 2.09
N VAL A 55 -9.61 0.69 1.87
CA VAL A 55 -10.47 1.80 2.32
C VAL A 55 -11.08 1.43 3.66
N THR A 56 -11.03 2.36 4.61
CA THR A 56 -11.74 2.25 5.89
C THR A 56 -12.71 3.42 6.01
N VAL A 57 -14.00 3.11 6.16
CA VAL A 57 -15.07 4.09 6.38
C VAL A 57 -15.45 4.04 7.85
N THR A 58 -15.54 5.21 8.49
CA THR A 58 -16.05 5.38 9.85
C THR A 58 -17.39 6.10 9.79
N TYR A 59 -18.43 5.48 10.31
CA TYR A 59 -19.79 6.03 10.32
C TYR A 59 -20.00 6.98 11.52
N PRO A 60 -21.06 7.81 11.50
CA PRO A 60 -21.34 8.76 12.58
C PRO A 60 -21.54 8.14 13.97
N ASP A 61 -21.96 6.87 14.03
CA ASP A 61 -22.11 6.12 15.29
C ASP A 61 -20.77 5.54 15.81
N GLY A 62 -19.68 5.75 15.06
CA GLY A 62 -18.33 5.26 15.37
C GLY A 62 -18.05 3.85 14.88
N SER A 63 -19.01 3.15 14.27
CA SER A 63 -18.77 1.86 13.62
C SER A 63 -17.89 2.03 12.38
N THR A 64 -17.25 0.95 11.94
CA THR A 64 -16.37 0.96 10.77
C THR A 64 -16.69 -0.17 9.79
N ALA A 65 -16.47 0.11 8.51
CA ALA A 65 -16.44 -0.88 7.44
C ALA A 65 -15.13 -0.75 6.66
N SER A 66 -14.62 -1.87 6.14
CA SER A 66 -13.39 -1.87 5.34
C SER A 66 -13.55 -2.73 4.10
N VAL A 67 -12.99 -2.26 2.99
CA VAL A 67 -13.04 -2.89 1.68
C VAL A 67 -11.74 -2.62 0.93
N VAL A 68 -11.31 -3.56 0.08
CA VAL A 68 -10.21 -3.35 -0.85
C VAL A 68 -10.76 -2.75 -2.13
N ALA A 69 -10.17 -1.65 -2.60
CA ALA A 69 -10.56 -1.04 -3.86
C ALA A 69 -10.29 -1.99 -5.03
N GLY A 70 -11.26 -2.08 -5.94
CA GLY A 70 -11.18 -2.93 -7.13
C GLY A 70 -10.04 -2.53 -8.07
N PRO A 71 -9.80 -3.32 -9.12
CA PRO A 71 -8.74 -3.04 -10.10
C PRO A 71 -8.88 -1.70 -10.82
N ASP A 72 -10.09 -1.16 -10.87
CA ASP A 72 -10.43 0.15 -11.43
C ASP A 72 -10.52 1.27 -10.36
N GLY A 73 -10.21 0.97 -9.10
CA GLY A 73 -10.27 1.90 -7.99
C GLY A 73 -11.66 2.04 -7.35
N THR A 74 -12.68 1.37 -7.89
CA THR A 74 -14.04 1.42 -7.33
C THR A 74 -14.13 0.65 -6.01
N TRP A 75 -14.93 1.18 -5.08
CA TRP A 75 -15.23 0.49 -3.83
C TRP A 75 -16.62 0.86 -3.31
N THR A 76 -17.19 -0.03 -2.50
CA THR A 76 -18.50 0.18 -1.87
C THR A 76 -18.54 -0.56 -0.52
N VAL A 77 -19.09 0.10 0.49
CA VAL A 77 -19.44 -0.50 1.79
C VAL A 77 -20.90 -0.19 2.11
N PRO A 78 -21.58 -1.01 2.95
CA PRO A 78 -22.98 -0.81 3.28
C PRO A 78 -23.34 0.58 3.83
#